data_AF-A0A933IBF0-F1
#
_entry.id   AF-A0A933IBF0-F1
#
_cell.length_a   1.000
_cell.length_b   1.000
_cell.length_c   1.000
_cell.angle_alpha   90.00
_cell.angle_beta   90.00
_cell.angle_gamma   90.00
#
_symmetry.space_group_name_H-M   'P 1'
#
loop_
_entity.id
_entity.type
_entity.pdbx_description
1 polymer ?
#
loop_
_entity_poly.entity_id
_entity_poly.type
_entity_poly.pdbx_seq_one_letter_code
_entity_poly.pdbx_strand_id
1 'polypeptide(L)'
;MTTQPDPKPEISRPTEASLEALSPVLAEYTEALGVPVCVEVSRRRVVRPRGRRGWYLHPFALPGRPGWLGLGPEVRPTTFPAVCGYALSLGRRAAWSVTGRNRWGRLLQDGEGQTVGLLLGTDVYVLFDLLGQEPPVARLLGRAILDLSLEGGYSLLPALTGLGPTTLEARLRRLRQATEMEGLRASALWRARRPEQGQASGIEAGALEAELQELEINLRTSGRQMRELEHRLLRGQRRLSELEQYQAVPDALERDFDRIADLPGVVEVRVSDGALQVFTEPIVIEYGLRLYRLGRFRLDLHFDGRVFLRNLTDRYETYDHPHVENGRACLGNIQEWVQRLLGEREFAAATEVLLQYLRTVNPADWRKAVTFWAEVSP
;
A
#
# COMPACT_ATOMS: atom_id res chain seq x y z
N MET A 1 -19.55 -32.06 42.34
CA MET A 1 -18.39 -31.23 42.72
C MET A 1 -18.79 -29.78 42.56
N THR A 2 -19.12 -29.10 43.66
CA THR A 2 -19.37 -27.65 43.68
C THR A 2 -18.03 -26.94 43.59
N THR A 3 -17.74 -26.33 42.44
CA THR A 3 -16.58 -25.44 42.28
C THR A 3 -16.76 -24.27 43.25
N GLN A 4 -15.75 -24.06 44.09
CA GLN A 4 -15.70 -22.93 45.00
C GLN A 4 -15.79 -21.64 44.16
N PRO A 5 -16.66 -20.68 44.48
CA PRO A 5 -16.76 -19.44 43.70
C PRO A 5 -15.41 -18.75 43.71
N ASP A 6 -14.90 -18.41 42.51
CA ASP A 6 -13.64 -17.70 42.36
C ASP A 6 -13.63 -16.45 43.26
N PRO A 7 -12.53 -16.19 43.98
CA PRO A 7 -12.42 -15.02 44.84
C PRO A 7 -12.72 -13.77 44.00
N LYS A 8 -13.58 -12.90 44.53
CA LYS A 8 -13.90 -11.63 43.87
C LYS A 8 -12.58 -10.91 43.59
N PRO A 9 -12.34 -10.45 42.34
CA PRO A 9 -11.10 -9.76 42.00
C PRO A 9 -10.93 -8.55 42.92
N GLU A 10 -9.91 -8.63 43.77
CA GLU A 10 -9.60 -7.58 44.73
C GLU A 10 -8.96 -6.43 43.96
N ILE A 11 -9.72 -5.36 43.76
CA ILE A 11 -9.19 -4.16 43.11
C ILE A 11 -8.18 -3.58 44.08
N SER A 12 -6.94 -3.59 43.65
CA SER A 12 -5.91 -3.02 44.47
C SER A 12 -6.02 -1.51 44.48
N ARG A 13 -5.69 -0.90 45.62
CA ARG A 13 -5.68 0.55 45.71
C ARG A 13 -4.68 1.10 44.68
N PRO A 14 -5.03 2.18 43.95
CA PRO A 14 -4.09 2.87 43.08
C PRO A 14 -2.81 3.14 43.87
N THR A 15 -1.66 2.74 43.33
CA THR A 15 -0.41 3.11 43.98
C THR A 15 -0.05 4.52 43.53
N GLU A 16 0.32 5.36 44.48
CA GLU A 16 0.81 6.72 44.21
C GLU A 16 2.03 6.68 43.27
N ALA A 17 2.87 5.65 43.42
CA ALA A 17 4.03 5.39 42.57
C ALA A 17 3.68 5.18 41.09
N SER A 18 2.61 4.44 40.76
CA SER A 18 2.20 4.23 39.37
C SER A 18 1.61 5.49 38.74
N LEU A 19 0.92 6.32 39.53
CA LEU A 19 0.46 7.63 39.08
C LEU A 19 1.64 8.58 38.80
N GLU A 20 2.61 8.62 39.71
CA GLU A 20 3.83 9.40 39.54
C GLU A 20 4.60 8.96 38.29
N ALA A 21 4.71 7.64 38.05
CA ALA A 21 5.37 7.11 36.87
C ALA A 21 4.65 7.42 35.54
N LEU A 22 3.32 7.60 35.56
CA LEU A 22 2.55 8.02 34.39
C LEU A 22 2.65 9.51 34.11
N SER A 23 2.88 10.35 35.13
CA SER A 23 3.00 11.80 34.98
C SER A 23 3.89 12.26 33.81
N PRO A 24 5.15 11.79 33.66
CA PRO A 24 5.99 12.21 32.54
C PRO A 24 5.42 11.82 31.16
N VAL A 25 4.76 10.67 31.07
CA VAL A 25 4.08 10.24 29.83
C VAL A 25 2.93 11.19 29.52
N LEU A 26 2.07 11.50 30.49
CA LEU A 26 0.94 12.40 30.28
C LEU A 26 1.41 13.81 29.87
N ALA A 27 2.51 14.30 30.44
CA ALA A 27 3.11 15.57 30.08
C ALA A 27 3.62 15.58 28.64
N GLU A 28 4.34 14.52 28.22
CA GLU A 28 4.84 14.38 26.84
C GLU A 28 3.70 14.36 25.81
N TYR A 29 2.63 13.60 26.07
CA TYR A 29 1.48 13.56 25.18
C TYR A 29 0.71 14.89 25.18
N THR A 30 0.62 15.56 26.34
CA THR A 30 0.02 16.91 26.44
C THR A 30 0.78 17.91 25.58
N GLU A 31 2.11 17.93 25.68
CA GLU A 31 2.98 18.79 24.88
C GLU A 31 2.83 18.49 23.38
N ALA A 32 2.87 17.21 23.01
CA ALA A 32 2.76 16.77 21.62
C ALA A 32 1.40 17.12 21.01
N LEU A 33 0.30 17.01 21.76
CA LEU A 33 -1.04 17.27 21.22
C LEU A 33 -1.48 18.73 21.38
N GLY A 34 -0.85 19.50 22.25
CA GLY A 34 -1.28 20.87 22.58
C GLY A 34 -2.62 20.93 23.32
N VAL A 35 -3.07 19.81 23.90
CA VAL A 35 -4.29 19.70 24.71
C VAL A 35 -4.04 18.86 25.95
N PRO A 36 -4.75 19.10 27.06
CA PRO A 36 -4.52 18.35 28.29
C PRO A 36 -4.75 16.85 28.10
N VAL A 37 -3.77 16.04 28.51
CA VAL A 37 -3.90 14.59 28.62
C VAL A 37 -3.82 14.23 30.11
N CYS A 38 -4.87 13.63 30.66
CA CYS A 38 -5.03 13.47 32.10
C CYS A 38 -5.46 12.06 32.48
N VAL A 39 -5.05 11.60 33.67
CA VAL A 39 -5.58 10.38 34.30
C VAL A 39 -6.56 10.79 35.39
N GLU A 40 -7.76 10.24 35.35
CA GLU A 40 -8.80 10.44 36.35
C GLU A 40 -9.05 9.17 37.15
N VAL A 41 -8.68 9.22 38.43
CA VAL A 41 -8.86 8.10 39.35
C VAL A 41 -10.21 8.25 40.06
N SER A 42 -11.17 7.41 39.69
CA SER A 42 -12.46 7.35 40.35
C SER A 42 -12.53 6.17 41.31
N ARG A 43 -13.16 6.38 42.47
CA ARG A 43 -13.54 5.27 43.37
C ARG A 43 -14.73 4.46 42.83
N ARG A 44 -15.44 4.99 41.82
CA ARG A 44 -16.60 4.34 41.21
C ARG A 44 -16.18 3.60 39.95
N ARG A 45 -16.68 2.37 39.78
CA ARG A 45 -16.47 1.58 38.55
C ARG A 45 -17.17 2.16 37.33
N VAL A 46 -18.20 2.98 37.52
CA VAL A 46 -18.92 3.63 36.42
C VAL A 46 -18.64 5.12 36.48
N VAL A 47 -18.03 5.64 35.41
CA VAL A 47 -17.60 7.04 35.28
C VAL A 47 -18.23 7.62 34.02
N ARG A 48 -18.99 8.70 34.17
CA ARG A 48 -19.61 9.37 33.01
C ARG A 48 -18.54 10.08 32.18
N PRO A 49 -18.68 10.11 30.84
CA PRO A 49 -17.81 10.89 29.98
C PRO A 49 -17.79 12.35 30.40
N ARG A 50 -16.62 13.00 30.32
CA ARG A 50 -16.46 14.40 30.75
C ARG A 50 -17.01 15.38 29.73
N GLY A 51 -16.90 15.06 28.44
CA GLY A 51 -17.24 15.99 27.35
C GLY A 51 -16.43 17.29 27.38
N ARG A 52 -15.23 17.27 27.98
CA ARG A 52 -14.34 18.44 28.13
C ARG A 52 -13.27 18.45 27.05
N ARG A 53 -12.65 19.62 26.85
CA ARG A 53 -11.47 19.77 25.97
C ARG A 53 -10.25 19.12 26.61
N GLY A 54 -9.89 17.93 26.14
CA GLY A 54 -8.73 17.16 26.58
C GLY A 54 -8.88 15.69 26.25
N TRP A 55 -7.89 14.88 26.61
CA TRP A 55 -7.87 13.42 26.48
C TRP A 55 -7.78 12.80 27.88
N TYR A 56 -8.77 11.98 28.27
CA TYR A 56 -8.92 11.56 29.66
C TYR A 56 -8.87 10.05 29.81
N LEU A 57 -7.94 9.55 30.61
CA LEU A 57 -7.83 8.13 30.94
C LEU A 57 -8.57 7.84 32.24
N HIS A 58 -9.41 6.82 32.23
CA HIS A 58 -10.19 6.33 33.36
C HIS A 58 -9.73 4.89 33.67
N PRO A 59 -8.74 4.70 34.56
CA PRO A 59 -8.22 3.38 34.87
C PRO A 59 -9.27 2.51 35.55
N PHE A 60 -9.40 1.26 35.10
CA PHE A 60 -10.29 0.25 35.65
C PHE A 60 -11.74 0.70 35.83
N ALA A 61 -12.27 1.42 34.84
CA ALA A 61 -13.60 2.03 34.85
C ALA A 61 -14.42 1.67 33.60
N LEU A 62 -15.73 1.91 33.68
CA LEU A 62 -16.70 1.71 32.61
C LEU A 62 -17.48 3.03 32.37
N PRO A 63 -17.86 3.33 31.11
CA PRO A 63 -18.62 4.53 30.78
C PRO A 63 -20.08 4.51 31.26
N GLY A 64 -20.61 3.31 31.50
CA GLY A 64 -22.01 3.09 31.86
C GLY A 64 -22.18 1.87 32.76
N ARG A 65 -23.38 1.71 33.31
CA ARG A 65 -23.75 0.51 34.05
C ARG A 65 -23.93 -0.65 33.05
N PRO A 66 -23.31 -1.83 33.27
CA PRO A 66 -23.54 -3.02 32.45
C PRO A 66 -25.04 -3.28 32.25
N GLY A 67 -25.41 -3.78 31.07
CA GLY A 67 -26.81 -3.94 30.69
C GLY A 67 -27.57 -4.81 31.70
N TRP A 68 -28.59 -4.24 32.34
CA TRP A 68 -29.61 -5.00 33.05
C TRP A 68 -30.68 -5.40 32.03
N LEU A 69 -31.04 -6.68 31.94
CA LEU A 69 -32.01 -7.23 30.96
C LEU A 69 -31.58 -7.16 29.48
N GLY A 70 -30.28 -7.20 29.19
CA GLY A 70 -29.78 -7.34 27.80
C GLY A 70 -29.80 -6.05 26.95
N LEU A 71 -30.17 -4.91 27.53
CA LEU A 71 -30.22 -3.61 26.83
C LEU A 71 -28.88 -2.85 26.78
N GLY A 72 -27.77 -3.50 27.13
CA GLY A 72 -26.43 -2.91 27.13
C GLY A 72 -25.34 -3.97 26.92
N PRO A 73 -24.07 -3.56 26.78
CA PRO A 73 -22.98 -4.50 26.58
C PRO A 73 -22.82 -5.40 27.80
N GLU A 74 -22.46 -6.65 27.52
CA GLU A 74 -22.20 -7.63 28.54
C GLU A 74 -20.78 -7.42 29.07
N VAL A 75 -20.66 -7.25 30.39
CA VAL A 75 -19.38 -7.00 31.05
C VAL A 75 -19.13 -8.09 32.07
N ARG A 76 -18.08 -8.87 31.85
CA ARG A 76 -17.69 -9.98 32.74
C ARG A 76 -16.32 -9.70 33.35
N PRO A 77 -16.13 -9.91 34.66
CA PRO A 77 -14.79 -9.97 35.23
C PRO A 77 -13.99 -11.06 34.52
N THR A 78 -12.73 -10.78 34.22
CA THR A 78 -11.79 -11.72 33.62
C THR A 78 -10.38 -11.47 34.15
N THR A 79 -9.42 -12.26 33.68
CA THR A 79 -8.00 -12.01 33.91
C THR A 79 -7.25 -11.85 32.59
N PHE A 80 -6.32 -10.91 32.55
CA PHE A 80 -5.39 -10.75 31.45
C PHE A 80 -3.99 -11.19 31.89
N PRO A 81 -3.40 -12.22 31.27
CA PRO A 81 -2.01 -12.58 31.57
C PRO A 81 -1.04 -11.51 31.05
N ALA A 82 -1.38 -10.88 29.93
CA ALA A 82 -0.63 -9.80 29.30
C ALA A 82 -1.59 -8.78 28.65
N VAL A 83 -1.06 -7.59 28.40
CA VAL A 83 -1.73 -6.50 27.66
C VAL A 83 -0.70 -5.86 26.74
N CYS A 84 -1.02 -5.69 25.45
CA CYS A 84 -0.11 -5.11 24.46
C CYS A 84 1.25 -5.85 24.41
N GLY A 85 1.25 -7.18 24.60
CA GLY A 85 2.47 -7.99 24.65
C GLY A 85 3.27 -7.91 25.97
N TYR A 86 2.81 -7.16 26.97
CA TYR A 86 3.50 -7.03 28.26
C TYR A 86 2.77 -7.80 29.37
N ALA A 87 3.50 -8.67 30.07
CA ALA A 87 2.95 -9.46 31.16
C ALA A 87 2.48 -8.56 32.33
N LEU A 88 1.27 -8.80 32.81
CA LEU A 88 0.75 -8.14 34.02
C LEU A 88 1.26 -8.86 35.29
N SER A 89 1.47 -8.12 36.36
CA SER A 89 1.90 -8.67 37.65
C SER A 89 0.92 -9.75 38.14
N LEU A 90 1.42 -10.87 38.69
CA LEU A 90 0.64 -12.08 39.01
C LEU A 90 -0.60 -11.86 39.91
N GLY A 91 -0.62 -10.80 40.73
CA GLY A 91 -1.78 -10.41 41.55
C GLY A 91 -2.62 -9.25 41.00
N ARG A 92 -2.30 -8.73 39.81
CA ARG A 92 -2.87 -7.51 39.22
C ARG A 92 -3.41 -7.74 37.82
N ARG A 93 -3.89 -8.96 37.58
CA ARG A 93 -4.43 -9.39 36.28
C ARG A 93 -5.91 -9.11 36.12
N ALA A 94 -6.56 -8.52 37.11
CA ALA A 94 -7.99 -8.24 37.08
C ALA A 94 -8.32 -7.34 35.88
N ALA A 95 -9.31 -7.77 35.11
CA ALA A 95 -9.76 -7.11 33.90
C ALA A 95 -11.28 -7.23 33.72
N TRP A 96 -11.80 -6.47 32.77
CA TRP A 96 -13.17 -6.55 32.29
C TRP A 96 -13.18 -7.02 30.84
N SER A 97 -13.86 -8.13 30.57
CA SER A 97 -14.25 -8.52 29.21
C SER A 97 -15.56 -7.82 28.86
N VAL A 98 -15.59 -7.13 27.72
CA VAL A 98 -16.77 -6.44 27.21
C VAL A 98 -17.15 -7.05 25.86
N THR A 99 -18.34 -7.64 25.76
CA THR A 99 -18.84 -8.30 24.54
C THR A 99 -20.19 -7.73 24.09
N GLY A 100 -20.52 -7.91 22.80
CA GLY A 100 -21.82 -7.54 22.21
C GLY A 100 -21.81 -6.23 21.40
N ARG A 101 -23.01 -5.81 20.92
CA ARG A 101 -23.18 -4.54 20.19
C ARG A 101 -22.88 -3.37 21.13
N ASN A 102 -21.68 -2.82 21.01
CA ASN A 102 -21.19 -1.86 21.97
C ASN A 102 -21.73 -0.44 21.68
N ARG A 103 -22.67 0.04 22.50
CA ARG A 103 -23.12 1.44 22.50
C ARG A 103 -22.21 2.35 23.33
N TRP A 104 -21.20 1.81 24.00
CA TRP A 104 -20.30 2.57 24.88
C TRP A 104 -19.08 3.16 24.18
N GLY A 105 -19.01 3.07 22.86
CA GLY A 105 -17.93 3.65 22.06
C GLY A 105 -17.12 2.59 21.32
N ARG A 106 -15.96 3.02 20.82
CA ARG A 106 -15.04 2.19 20.04
C ARG A 106 -14.25 1.27 20.97
N LEU A 107 -14.18 -0.02 20.65
CA LEU A 107 -13.32 -0.98 21.35
C LEU A 107 -11.86 -0.67 20.98
N LEU A 108 -10.99 -0.62 21.98
CA LEU A 108 -9.54 -0.56 21.79
C LEU A 108 -9.00 -1.97 21.95
N GLN A 109 -8.47 -2.53 20.86
CA GLN A 109 -7.88 -3.85 20.81
C GLN A 109 -6.36 -3.72 20.70
N ASP A 110 -5.63 -4.56 21.40
CA ASP A 110 -4.18 -4.67 21.22
C ASP A 110 -3.81 -5.55 20.01
N GLY A 111 -2.52 -5.77 19.80
CA GLY A 111 -2.01 -6.56 18.67
C GLY A 111 -2.45 -8.03 18.67
N GLU A 112 -2.90 -8.56 19.81
CA GLU A 112 -3.42 -9.92 19.96
C GLU A 112 -4.96 -9.97 19.79
N GLY A 113 -5.60 -8.83 19.50
CA GLY A 113 -7.05 -8.70 19.38
C GLY A 113 -7.78 -8.63 20.73
N GLN A 114 -7.05 -8.60 21.85
CA GLN A 114 -7.63 -8.50 23.18
C GLN A 114 -8.20 -7.10 23.38
N THR A 115 -9.45 -7.00 23.86
CA THR A 115 -10.05 -5.69 24.16
C THR A 115 -9.52 -5.17 25.49
N VAL A 116 -8.67 -4.14 25.41
CA VAL A 116 -7.94 -3.59 26.55
C VAL A 116 -8.52 -2.25 27.03
N GLY A 117 -9.34 -1.61 26.21
CA GLY A 117 -9.98 -0.34 26.53
C GLY A 117 -11.24 -0.04 25.72
N LEU A 118 -11.91 1.06 26.09
CA LEU A 118 -13.00 1.67 25.34
C LEU A 118 -12.70 3.14 25.10
N LEU A 119 -12.97 3.64 23.90
CA LEU A 119 -12.91 5.06 23.57
C LEU A 119 -14.32 5.60 23.32
N LEU A 120 -14.73 6.57 24.15
CA LEU A 120 -16.00 7.27 24.02
C LEU A 120 -15.77 8.78 23.94
N GLY A 121 -15.76 9.32 22.73
CA GLY A 121 -15.35 10.71 22.50
C GLY A 121 -13.86 10.86 22.79
N THR A 122 -13.50 11.65 23.80
CA THR A 122 -12.12 11.85 24.26
C THR A 122 -11.83 11.19 25.62
N ASP A 123 -12.78 10.39 26.11
CA ASP A 123 -12.64 9.60 27.34
C ASP A 123 -12.24 8.16 27.00
N VAL A 124 -11.12 7.71 27.57
CA VAL A 124 -10.52 6.38 27.41
C VAL A 124 -10.72 5.59 28.69
N TYR A 125 -11.47 4.50 28.62
CA TYR A 125 -11.74 3.61 29.74
C TYR A 125 -10.81 2.41 29.65
N VAL A 126 -9.91 2.27 30.61
CA VAL A 126 -8.96 1.16 30.65
C VAL A 126 -9.60 -0.02 31.37
N LEU A 127 -9.67 -1.17 30.70
CA LEU A 127 -10.45 -2.31 31.20
C LEU A 127 -9.66 -3.23 32.13
N PHE A 128 -8.41 -2.92 32.45
CA PHE A 128 -7.54 -3.66 33.38
C PHE A 128 -6.92 -2.73 34.42
N ASP A 129 -6.38 -3.31 35.50
CA ASP A 129 -5.81 -2.57 36.63
C ASP A 129 -4.45 -1.93 36.29
N LEU A 130 -4.48 -0.86 35.49
CA LEU A 130 -3.29 -0.14 35.04
C LEU A 130 -2.48 0.44 36.20
N LEU A 131 -3.15 1.08 37.16
CA LEU A 131 -2.49 1.75 38.30
C LEU A 131 -2.04 0.77 39.39
N GLY A 132 -2.48 -0.49 39.31
CA GLY A 132 -2.00 -1.56 40.17
C GLY A 132 -0.72 -2.22 39.70
N GLN A 133 -0.25 -1.96 38.48
CA GLN A 133 1.00 -2.53 37.97
C GLN A 133 2.23 -1.85 38.58
N GLU A 134 3.37 -2.53 38.52
CA GLU A 134 4.67 -1.95 38.86
C GLU A 134 4.92 -0.66 38.06
N PRO A 135 5.54 0.39 38.64
CA PRO A 135 5.63 1.71 38.01
C PRO A 135 6.19 1.71 36.57
N PRO A 136 7.27 0.96 36.25
CA PRO A 136 7.77 0.88 34.87
C PRO A 136 6.77 0.23 33.89
N VAL A 137 6.01 -0.76 34.35
CA VAL A 137 5.01 -1.46 33.55
C VAL A 137 3.77 -0.59 33.37
N ALA A 138 3.32 0.09 34.43
CA ALA A 138 2.22 1.05 34.36
C ALA A 138 2.52 2.17 33.36
N ARG A 139 3.74 2.71 33.38
CA ARG A 139 4.19 3.75 32.44
C ARG A 139 4.11 3.30 30.98
N LEU A 140 4.63 2.12 30.69
CA LEU A 140 4.63 1.53 29.35
C LEU A 140 3.22 1.19 28.85
N LEU A 141 2.40 0.55 29.69
CA LEU A 141 1.00 0.25 29.35
C LEU A 141 0.17 1.52 29.16
N GLY A 142 0.44 2.56 29.96
CA GLY A 142 -0.18 3.88 29.80
C GLY A 142 0.11 4.49 28.42
N ARG A 143 1.37 4.42 27.97
CA ARG A 143 1.77 4.81 26.61
C ARG A 143 1.03 4.00 25.54
N ALA A 144 1.07 2.68 25.65
CA ALA A 144 0.44 1.80 24.65
C ALA A 144 -1.07 2.07 24.53
N ILE A 145 -1.76 2.27 25.66
CA ILE A 145 -3.20 2.61 25.66
C ILE A 145 -3.46 3.99 25.08
N LEU A 146 -2.60 4.97 25.36
CA LEU A 146 -2.68 6.29 24.74
C LEU A 146 -2.55 6.19 23.23
N ASP A 147 -1.55 5.48 22.71
CA ASP A 147 -1.32 5.30 21.28
C ASP A 147 -2.54 4.65 20.59
N LEU A 148 -3.04 3.54 21.15
CA LEU A 148 -4.25 2.87 20.66
C LEU A 148 -5.47 3.80 20.67
N SER A 149 -5.63 4.59 21.73
CA SER A 149 -6.77 5.50 21.85
C SER A 149 -6.71 6.66 20.85
N LEU A 150 -5.53 7.23 20.61
CA LEU A 150 -5.34 8.34 19.68
C LEU A 150 -5.53 7.89 18.23
N GLU A 151 -5.06 6.70 17.88
CA GLU A 151 -5.38 6.06 16.60
C GLU A 151 -6.89 5.79 16.49
N GLY A 152 -7.48 5.28 17.57
CA GLY A 152 -8.92 5.05 17.70
C GLY A 152 -9.78 6.31 17.50
N GLY A 153 -9.25 7.47 17.90
CA GLY A 153 -9.94 8.76 17.88
C GLY A 153 -9.36 9.77 16.91
N TYR A 154 -8.59 9.31 15.91
CA TYR A 154 -7.87 10.19 14.98
C TYR A 154 -8.76 11.27 14.34
N SER A 155 -10.01 10.94 14.02
CA SER A 155 -10.97 11.88 13.43
C SER A 155 -11.37 13.04 14.36
N LEU A 156 -11.22 12.90 15.67
CA LEU A 156 -11.55 13.92 16.66
C LEU A 156 -10.37 14.86 16.93
N LEU A 157 -9.14 14.40 16.67
CA LEU A 157 -7.92 15.10 17.05
C LEU A 157 -7.73 16.46 16.34
N PRO A 158 -8.02 16.63 15.04
CA PRO A 158 -7.90 17.94 14.40
C PRO A 158 -8.78 19.01 15.05
N ALA A 159 -10.04 18.67 15.36
CA ALA A 159 -10.96 19.58 16.04
C ALA A 159 -10.52 19.89 17.47
N LEU A 160 -9.93 18.91 18.17
CA LEU A 160 -9.49 19.05 19.55
C LEU A 160 -8.20 19.91 19.67
N THR A 161 -7.22 19.59 18.83
CA THR A 161 -5.84 20.11 18.89
C THR A 161 -5.61 21.35 18.02
N GLY A 162 -6.42 21.56 16.98
CA GLY A 162 -6.19 22.59 15.96
C GLY A 162 -5.03 22.28 15.01
N LEU A 163 -4.43 21.08 15.08
CA LEU A 163 -3.34 20.68 14.21
C LEU A 163 -3.86 20.20 12.85
N GLY A 164 -3.13 20.52 11.77
CA GLY A 164 -3.38 19.95 10.45
C GLY A 164 -3.06 18.45 10.40
N PRO A 165 -3.67 17.67 9.50
CA PRO A 165 -3.53 16.20 9.44
C PRO A 165 -2.07 15.73 9.34
N THR A 166 -1.25 16.39 8.52
CA THR A 166 0.16 16.03 8.33
C THR A 166 1.00 16.25 9.59
N THR A 167 0.82 17.38 10.26
CA THR A 167 1.53 17.69 11.51
C THR A 167 1.10 16.75 12.62
N LEU A 168 -0.20 16.49 12.73
CA LEU A 168 -0.74 15.54 13.69
C LEU A 168 -0.15 14.14 13.48
N GLU A 169 -0.15 13.64 12.24
CA GLU A 169 0.39 12.32 11.92
C GLU A 169 1.88 12.21 12.26
N ALA A 170 2.68 13.24 11.95
CA ALA A 170 4.09 13.28 12.30
C ALA A 170 4.31 13.21 13.83
N ARG A 171 3.49 13.92 14.62
CA ARG A 171 3.58 13.89 16.09
C ARG A 171 3.15 12.55 16.66
N LEU A 172 2.04 11.97 16.18
CA LEU A 172 1.58 10.64 16.61
C LEU A 172 2.59 9.55 16.26
N ARG A 173 3.26 9.66 15.11
CA ARG A 173 4.34 8.73 14.74
C ARG A 173 5.51 8.81 15.70
N ARG A 174 5.92 10.01 16.10
CA ARG A 174 7.01 10.21 17.07
C ARG A 174 6.67 9.62 18.45
N LEU A 175 5.44 9.80 18.92
CA LEU A 175 4.96 9.22 20.18
C LEU A 175 5.00 7.69 20.14
N ARG A 176 4.48 7.08 19.06
CA ARG A 176 4.51 5.64 18.82
C ARG A 176 5.93 5.07 18.80
N GLN A 177 6.86 5.73 18.10
CA GLN A 177 8.27 5.34 18.10
C GLN A 177 8.90 5.38 19.50
N ALA A 178 8.56 6.38 20.32
CA ALA A 178 9.03 6.45 21.70
C ALA A 178 8.47 5.29 22.55
N THR A 179 7.19 4.92 22.35
CA THR A 179 6.56 3.77 23.01
C THR A 179 7.22 2.45 22.60
N GLU A 180 7.49 2.25 21.31
CA GLU A 180 8.19 1.07 20.79
C GLU A 180 9.59 0.93 21.40
N MET A 181 10.36 2.02 21.42
CA MET A 181 11.70 2.03 22.01
C MET A 181 11.69 1.72 23.51
N GLU A 182 10.69 2.24 24.24
CA GLU A 182 10.53 1.92 25.66
C GLU A 182 10.10 0.46 25.87
N GLY A 183 9.22 -0.05 25.01
CA GLY A 183 8.79 -1.45 24.98
C GLY A 183 9.95 -2.41 24.78
N LEU A 184 10.85 -2.11 23.84
CA LEU A 184 12.07 -2.88 23.62
C LEU A 184 12.98 -2.89 24.85
N ARG A 185 13.17 -1.73 25.50
CA ARG A 185 13.97 -1.62 26.73
C ARG A 185 13.35 -2.41 27.89
N ALA A 186 12.04 -2.29 28.09
CA ALA A 186 11.31 -3.02 29.13
C ALA A 186 11.38 -4.54 28.89
N SER A 187 11.22 -4.97 27.64
CA SER A 187 11.35 -6.38 27.25
C SER A 187 12.76 -6.91 27.52
N ALA A 188 13.81 -6.14 27.18
CA ALA A 188 15.19 -6.51 27.48
C ALA A 188 15.46 -6.62 28.98
N LEU A 189 14.97 -5.67 29.78
CA LEU A 189 15.08 -5.69 31.24
C LEU A 189 14.34 -6.87 31.86
N TRP A 190 13.13 -7.18 31.35
CA TRP A 190 12.35 -8.32 31.81
C TRP A 190 13.06 -9.64 31.53
N ARG A 191 13.64 -9.79 30.32
CA ARG A 191 14.47 -10.96 29.97
C ARG A 191 15.70 -11.08 30.87
N ALA A 192 16.38 -9.96 31.17
CA ALA A 192 17.56 -9.95 32.04
C ALA A 192 17.23 -10.24 33.51
N ARG A 193 16.02 -9.89 33.97
CA ARG A 193 15.56 -10.12 35.36
C ARG A 193 14.99 -11.51 35.59
N ARG A 194 14.68 -12.27 34.54
CA ARG A 194 14.32 -13.68 34.67
C ARG A 194 15.59 -14.38 35.16
N PRO A 195 15.69 -14.79 36.45
CA PRO A 195 16.78 -15.66 36.86
C PRO A 195 16.68 -16.91 36.00
N GLU A 196 17.78 -17.63 35.85
CA GLU A 196 17.87 -18.96 35.23
C GLU A 196 16.96 -20.00 35.95
N GLN A 197 15.65 -19.78 36.00
CA GLN A 197 14.66 -20.84 36.11
C GLN A 197 14.72 -21.56 34.77
N GLY A 198 15.70 -22.46 34.73
CA GLY A 198 16.12 -23.23 33.58
C GLY A 198 14.97 -24.00 32.94
N GLN A 199 15.23 -24.35 31.69
CA GLN A 199 14.32 -25.05 30.78
C GLN A 199 13.11 -24.19 30.39
N ALA A 200 13.37 -23.15 29.57
CA ALA A 200 12.51 -23.00 28.40
C ALA A 200 12.54 -24.36 27.71
N SER A 201 11.46 -25.14 27.86
CA SER A 201 11.38 -26.47 27.28
C SER A 201 11.73 -26.34 25.79
N GLY A 202 12.44 -27.30 25.20
CA GLY A 202 12.77 -27.24 23.76
C GLY A 202 11.53 -27.03 22.86
N ILE A 203 10.33 -27.25 23.41
CA ILE A 203 9.04 -26.97 22.78
C ILE A 203 8.78 -25.45 22.66
N GLU A 204 9.08 -24.63 23.67
CA GLU A 204 8.91 -23.16 23.59
C GLU A 204 9.92 -22.53 22.62
N ALA A 205 11.17 -23.02 22.63
CA ALA A 205 12.18 -22.59 21.68
C ALA A 205 11.79 -22.94 20.23
N GLY A 206 11.32 -24.18 20.00
CA GLY A 206 10.84 -24.61 18.69
C GLY A 206 9.59 -23.84 18.22
N ALA A 207 8.68 -23.49 19.12
CA ALA A 207 7.52 -22.66 18.80
C ALA A 207 7.93 -21.24 18.39
N LEU A 208 8.87 -20.62 19.11
CA LEU A 208 9.41 -19.30 18.77
C LEU A 208 10.21 -19.32 17.47
N GLU A 209 10.97 -20.38 17.20
CA GLU A 209 11.68 -20.55 15.92
C GLU A 209 10.70 -20.68 14.75
N ALA A 210 9.62 -21.45 14.91
CA ALA A 210 8.58 -21.57 13.90
C ALA A 210 7.86 -20.23 13.64
N GLU A 211 7.54 -19.48 14.70
CA GLU A 211 6.94 -18.14 14.60
C GLU A 211 7.88 -17.15 13.90
N LEU A 212 9.18 -17.15 14.23
CA LEU A 212 10.18 -16.33 13.53
C LEU A 212 10.26 -16.70 12.05
N GLN A 213 10.24 -17.98 11.72
CA GLN A 213 10.28 -18.44 10.33
C GLN A 213 9.04 -18.01 9.55
N GLU A 214 7.86 -18.06 10.17
CA GLU A 214 6.62 -17.55 9.58
C GLU A 214 6.68 -16.02 9.36
N LEU A 215 7.15 -15.27 10.34
CA LEU A 215 7.35 -13.82 10.23
C LEU A 215 8.33 -13.45 9.10
N GLU A 216 9.42 -14.21 8.93
CA GLU A 216 10.35 -14.02 7.82
C GLU A 216 9.69 -14.25 6.45
N ILE A 217 8.87 -15.31 6.32
CA ILE A 217 8.11 -15.60 5.08
C ILE A 217 7.13 -14.47 4.78
N ASN A 218 6.43 -13.97 5.80
CA ASN A 218 5.49 -12.86 5.69
C ASN A 218 6.19 -11.55 5.30
N LEU A 219 7.38 -11.27 5.87
CA LEU A 219 8.20 -10.12 5.51
C LEU A 219 8.66 -10.19 4.04
N ARG A 220 9.13 -11.36 3.58
CA ARG A 220 9.52 -11.58 2.18
C ARG A 220 8.36 -11.39 1.22
N THR A 221 7.17 -11.87 1.60
CA THR A 221 5.96 -11.72 0.78
C THR A 221 5.51 -10.27 0.70
N SER A 222 5.49 -9.56 1.83
CA SER A 222 5.21 -8.12 1.88
C SER A 222 6.22 -7.31 1.06
N GLY A 223 7.50 -7.67 1.12
CA GLY A 223 8.56 -7.05 0.29
C GLY A 223 8.40 -7.30 -1.21
N ARG A 224 7.76 -8.39 -1.64
CA ARG A 224 7.38 -8.60 -3.04
C ARG A 224 6.20 -7.70 -3.44
N GLN A 225 5.19 -7.58 -2.58
CA GLN A 225 4.04 -6.71 -2.81
C GLN A 225 4.42 -5.23 -2.89
N MET A 226 5.32 -4.76 -2.02
CA MET A 226 5.82 -3.37 -2.06
C MET A 226 6.51 -3.06 -3.38
N ARG A 227 7.37 -3.96 -3.89
CA ARG A 227 8.03 -3.77 -5.19
C ARG A 227 7.04 -3.74 -6.35
N GLU A 228 6.01 -4.58 -6.32
CA GLU A 228 4.94 -4.52 -7.34
C GLU A 228 4.18 -3.19 -7.30
N LEU A 229 3.83 -2.71 -6.10
CA LEU A 229 3.18 -1.42 -5.92
C LEU A 229 4.08 -0.26 -6.37
N GLU A 230 5.38 -0.30 -6.07
CA GLU A 230 6.37 0.66 -6.53
C GLU A 230 6.46 0.69 -8.06
N HIS A 231 6.56 -0.47 -8.71
CA HIS A 231 6.52 -0.56 -10.17
C HIS A 231 5.21 -0.03 -10.76
N ARG A 232 4.07 -0.25 -10.11
CA ARG A 232 2.78 0.32 -10.52
C ARG A 232 2.75 1.83 -10.36
N LEU A 233 3.30 2.37 -9.27
CA LEU A 233 3.41 3.80 -9.03
C LEU A 233 4.27 4.48 -10.10
N LEU A 234 5.46 3.94 -10.36
CA LEU A 234 6.37 4.45 -11.41
C LEU A 234 5.72 4.42 -12.80
N ARG A 235 5.00 3.34 -13.14
CA ARG A 235 4.20 3.28 -14.38
C ARG A 235 3.12 4.36 -14.43
N GLY A 236 2.42 4.58 -13.32
CA GLY A 236 1.42 5.64 -13.21
C GLY A 236 2.02 7.04 -13.37
N GLN A 237 3.15 7.32 -12.74
CA GLN A 237 3.86 8.60 -12.84
C GLN A 237 4.37 8.87 -14.26
N ARG A 238 4.92 7.86 -14.96
CA ARG A 238 5.30 7.99 -16.37
C ARG A 238 4.10 8.35 -17.24
N ARG A 239 2.98 7.64 -17.08
CA ARG A 239 1.74 7.91 -17.81
C ARG A 239 1.18 9.31 -17.53
N LEU A 240 1.29 9.78 -16.28
CA LEU A 240 0.87 11.14 -15.92
C LEU A 240 1.77 12.18 -16.62
N SER A 241 3.10 11.99 -16.55
CA SER A 241 4.06 12.87 -17.23
C SER A 241 3.86 12.88 -18.75
N GLU A 242 3.57 11.74 -19.36
CA GLU A 242 3.21 11.65 -20.79
C GLU A 242 1.95 12.47 -21.12
N LEU A 243 0.92 12.42 -20.27
CA LEU A 243 -0.32 13.20 -20.41
C LEU A 243 -0.09 14.71 -20.19
N GLU A 244 0.77 15.08 -19.25
CA GLU A 244 1.18 16.47 -19.03
C GLU A 244 1.98 16.99 -20.23
N GLN A 245 2.86 16.17 -20.83
CA GLN A 245 3.56 16.50 -22.07
C GLN A 245 2.60 16.63 -23.26
N TYR A 246 1.51 15.86 -23.32
CA TYR A 246 0.47 16.02 -24.35
C TYR A 246 -0.25 17.38 -24.26
N GLN A 247 -0.29 18.02 -23.09
CA GLN A 247 -0.81 19.38 -22.98
C GLN A 247 0.20 20.45 -23.38
N ALA A 248 1.48 20.09 -23.55
CA ALA A 248 2.56 21.07 -23.61
C ALA A 248 3.05 21.44 -25.01
N VAL A 249 2.91 20.62 -26.08
CA VAL A 249 3.49 21.02 -27.39
C VAL A 249 2.75 20.46 -28.62
N PRO A 250 1.71 21.16 -29.14
CA PRO A 250 1.16 20.92 -30.48
C PRO A 250 2.25 20.96 -31.58
N ASP A 251 3.22 21.87 -31.45
CA ASP A 251 4.25 22.16 -32.45
C ASP A 251 5.23 20.99 -32.73
N ALA A 252 5.38 20.06 -31.78
CA ALA A 252 6.28 18.91 -31.96
C ALA A 252 5.61 17.84 -32.84
N LEU A 253 4.30 17.66 -32.68
CA LEU A 253 3.53 16.70 -33.47
C LEU A 253 3.36 17.19 -34.92
N GLU A 254 3.15 18.50 -35.09
CA GLU A 254 3.06 19.15 -36.40
C GLU A 254 4.36 19.00 -37.20
N ARG A 255 5.51 19.26 -36.55
CA ARG A 255 6.83 19.06 -37.19
C ARG A 255 7.07 17.63 -37.62
N ASP A 256 6.68 16.64 -36.80
CA ASP A 256 6.90 15.24 -37.17
C ASP A 256 5.95 14.79 -38.27
N PHE A 257 4.74 15.35 -38.33
CA PHE A 257 3.80 15.14 -39.43
C PHE A 257 4.38 15.67 -40.76
N ASP A 258 4.87 16.91 -40.77
CA ASP A 258 5.49 17.51 -41.96
C ASP A 258 6.70 16.69 -42.44
N ARG A 259 7.56 16.27 -41.50
CA ARG A 259 8.71 15.42 -41.82
C ARG A 259 8.31 14.10 -42.47
N ILE A 260 7.21 13.48 -42.04
CA ILE A 260 6.72 12.23 -42.63
C ILE A 260 6.15 12.48 -44.03
N ALA A 261 5.40 13.56 -44.21
CA ALA A 261 4.85 13.94 -45.50
C ALA A 261 5.97 14.19 -46.53
N ASP A 262 7.13 14.69 -46.08
CA ASP A 262 8.32 14.92 -46.91
C ASP A 262 9.17 13.66 -47.18
N LEU A 263 8.85 12.49 -46.58
CA LEU A 263 9.64 11.27 -46.79
C LEU A 263 9.47 10.72 -48.23
N PRO A 264 10.56 10.31 -48.90
CA PRO A 264 10.49 9.74 -50.24
C PRO A 264 9.60 8.49 -50.34
N GLY A 265 8.56 8.57 -51.17
CA GLY A 265 7.59 7.51 -51.40
C GLY A 265 6.39 7.54 -50.47
N VAL A 266 6.24 8.57 -49.62
CA VAL A 266 4.99 8.87 -48.91
C VAL A 266 4.11 9.75 -49.79
N VAL A 267 2.83 9.38 -49.93
CA VAL A 267 1.83 10.10 -50.72
C VAL A 267 0.92 10.94 -49.82
N GLU A 268 0.56 10.38 -48.67
CA GLU A 268 -0.41 11.00 -47.76
C GLU A 268 -0.16 10.53 -46.33
N VAL A 269 -0.41 11.42 -45.37
CA VAL A 269 -0.38 11.12 -43.94
C VAL A 269 -1.72 11.53 -43.34
N ARG A 270 -2.34 10.65 -42.55
CA ARG A 270 -3.59 10.93 -41.83
C ARG A 270 -3.45 10.56 -40.36
N VAL A 271 -4.19 11.24 -39.50
CA VAL A 271 -4.35 10.84 -38.09
C VAL A 271 -5.79 10.39 -37.89
N SER A 272 -5.99 9.13 -37.50
CA SER A 272 -7.32 8.59 -37.19
C SER A 272 -7.21 7.38 -36.28
N ASP A 273 -8.22 7.17 -35.43
CA ASP A 273 -8.33 6.00 -34.55
C ASP A 273 -7.11 5.75 -33.63
N GLY A 274 -6.49 6.83 -33.15
CA GLY A 274 -5.30 6.74 -32.28
C GLY A 274 -4.06 6.19 -32.98
N ALA A 275 -4.00 6.33 -34.31
CA ALA A 275 -2.84 5.97 -35.12
C ALA A 275 -2.51 7.05 -36.15
N LEU A 276 -1.24 7.11 -36.49
CA LEU A 276 -0.76 7.81 -37.68
C LEU A 276 -0.78 6.83 -38.86
N GLN A 277 -1.55 7.15 -39.88
CA GLN A 277 -1.71 6.36 -41.10
C GLN A 277 -0.88 6.98 -42.21
N VAL A 278 0.17 6.28 -42.65
CA VAL A 278 1.06 6.72 -43.72
C VAL A 278 0.77 5.91 -44.98
N PHE A 279 0.46 6.57 -46.08
CA PHE A 279 0.14 5.96 -47.37
C PHE A 279 1.33 6.11 -48.32
N THR A 280 1.70 5.03 -49.00
CA THR A 280 2.90 5.01 -49.84
C THR A 280 2.59 5.01 -51.34
N GLU A 281 3.58 5.42 -52.12
CA GLU A 281 3.69 5.08 -53.53
C GLU A 281 3.83 3.55 -53.71
N PRO A 282 3.60 3.01 -54.93
CA PRO A 282 3.86 1.60 -55.20
C PRO A 282 5.32 1.24 -54.90
N ILE A 283 5.51 0.27 -54.02
CA ILE A 283 6.84 -0.25 -53.69
C ILE A 283 7.22 -1.31 -54.72
N VAL A 284 8.41 -1.16 -55.30
CA VAL A 284 9.04 -2.11 -56.20
C VAL A 284 10.34 -2.58 -55.55
N ILE A 285 10.60 -3.87 -55.59
CA ILE A 285 11.82 -4.45 -55.03
C ILE A 285 12.60 -5.22 -56.09
N GLU A 286 13.92 -5.17 -55.99
CA GLU A 286 14.82 -5.96 -56.85
C GLU A 286 15.19 -7.27 -56.16
N TYR A 287 15.01 -8.39 -56.86
CA TYR A 287 15.43 -9.71 -56.40
C TYR A 287 15.90 -10.57 -57.57
N GLY A 288 17.18 -10.96 -57.55
CA GLY A 288 17.78 -11.81 -58.59
C GLY A 288 17.73 -11.18 -59.99
N LEU A 289 18.09 -9.89 -60.11
CA LEU A 289 18.07 -9.09 -61.35
C LEU A 289 16.67 -8.82 -61.94
N ARG A 290 15.61 -9.13 -61.20
CA ARG A 290 14.22 -8.88 -61.60
C ARG A 290 13.58 -7.90 -60.64
N LEU A 291 12.67 -7.09 -61.15
CA LEU A 291 11.89 -6.15 -60.35
C LEU A 291 10.51 -6.73 -60.08
N TYR A 292 10.06 -6.67 -58.84
CA TYR A 292 8.74 -7.14 -58.42
C TYR A 292 7.95 -5.99 -57.80
N ARG A 293 6.74 -5.74 -58.29
CA ARG A 293 5.85 -4.72 -57.74
C ARG A 293 5.07 -5.30 -56.57
N LEU A 294 5.38 -4.82 -55.37
CA LEU A 294 4.67 -5.16 -54.14
C LEU A 294 3.38 -4.35 -53.97
N GLY A 295 3.29 -3.17 -54.56
CA GLY A 295 2.09 -2.33 -54.50
C GLY A 295 2.14 -1.22 -53.47
N ARG A 296 1.01 -0.54 -53.25
CA ARG A 296 0.90 0.58 -52.31
C ARG A 296 0.59 0.08 -50.91
N PHE A 297 1.18 0.70 -49.89
CA PHE A 297 0.97 0.32 -48.50
C PHE A 297 0.31 1.42 -47.69
N ARG A 298 -0.39 1.00 -46.64
CA ARG A 298 -0.79 1.84 -45.51
C ARG A 298 -0.08 1.34 -44.25
N LEU A 299 0.69 2.21 -43.62
CA LEU A 299 1.37 1.94 -42.37
C LEU A 299 0.55 2.57 -41.25
N ASP A 300 0.01 1.75 -40.35
CA ASP A 300 -0.74 2.20 -39.18
C ASP A 300 0.22 2.19 -37.96
N LEU A 301 0.69 3.35 -37.53
CA LEU A 301 1.55 3.55 -36.36
C LEU A 301 0.71 4.00 -35.16
N HIS A 302 0.35 3.08 -34.28
CA HIS A 302 -0.46 3.41 -33.11
C HIS A 302 0.35 4.08 -32.02
N PHE A 303 -0.26 5.03 -31.31
CA PHE A 303 0.38 5.72 -30.18
C PHE A 303 0.65 4.81 -28.97
N ASP A 304 0.12 3.58 -28.97
CA ASP A 304 0.42 2.54 -27.98
C ASP A 304 1.57 1.61 -28.40
N GLY A 305 2.27 1.93 -29.50
CA GLY A 305 3.41 1.18 -30.02
C GLY A 305 3.05 0.07 -31.01
N ARG A 306 1.76 -0.23 -31.26
CA ARG A 306 1.39 -1.23 -32.27
C ARG A 306 1.65 -0.72 -33.69
N VAL A 307 2.08 -1.62 -34.58
CA VAL A 307 2.34 -1.33 -36.00
C VAL A 307 1.58 -2.33 -36.88
N PHE A 308 0.90 -1.82 -37.91
CA PHE A 308 0.34 -2.64 -38.99
C PHE A 308 0.76 -2.13 -40.36
N LEU A 309 1.13 -3.03 -41.27
CA LEU A 309 1.57 -2.69 -42.64
C LEU A 309 0.63 -3.37 -43.64
N ARG A 310 -0.31 -2.64 -44.25
CA ARG A 310 -1.36 -3.23 -45.10
C ARG A 310 -1.10 -2.92 -46.57
N ASN A 311 -1.15 -3.93 -47.42
CA ASN A 311 -1.04 -3.75 -48.87
C ASN A 311 -2.41 -3.41 -49.44
N LEU A 312 -2.49 -2.31 -50.19
CA LEU A 312 -3.72 -1.76 -50.73
C LEU A 312 -3.98 -2.17 -52.18
N THR A 313 -2.98 -2.67 -52.92
CA THR A 313 -3.11 -2.89 -54.37
C THR A 313 -2.72 -4.28 -54.84
N ASP A 314 -1.57 -4.81 -54.44
CA ASP A 314 -0.98 -6.03 -55.03
C ASP A 314 -0.77 -7.10 -53.95
N ARG A 315 -1.75 -7.29 -53.05
CA ARG A 315 -1.72 -8.33 -52.02
C ARG A 315 -1.80 -9.72 -52.65
N TYR A 316 -1.00 -10.66 -52.15
CA TYR A 316 -1.08 -12.07 -52.55
C TYR A 316 -1.73 -12.90 -51.43
N GLU A 317 -2.94 -13.41 -51.66
CA GLU A 317 -3.73 -14.15 -50.66
C GLU A 317 -3.84 -13.37 -49.33
N THR A 318 -3.32 -13.92 -48.22
CA THR A 318 -3.28 -13.26 -46.92
C THR A 318 -2.03 -12.40 -46.70
N TYR A 319 -1.06 -12.45 -47.61
CA TYR A 319 0.24 -11.79 -47.47
C TYR A 319 0.27 -10.42 -48.12
N ASP A 320 0.53 -9.41 -47.28
CA ASP A 320 0.73 -8.02 -47.70
C ASP A 320 2.15 -7.80 -48.24
N HIS A 321 3.12 -8.56 -47.71
CA HIS A 321 4.55 -8.53 -48.03
C HIS A 321 5.14 -9.91 -47.73
N PRO A 322 6.32 -10.30 -48.27
CA PRO A 322 7.02 -11.54 -47.89
C PRO A 322 7.15 -11.84 -46.39
N HIS A 323 7.10 -10.80 -45.56
CA HIS A 323 7.22 -10.85 -44.09
C HIS A 323 6.01 -10.28 -43.34
N VAL A 324 4.93 -9.97 -44.05
CA VAL A 324 3.72 -9.35 -43.47
C VAL A 324 2.49 -10.12 -43.89
N GLU A 325 1.72 -10.56 -42.89
CA GLU A 325 0.50 -11.32 -43.10
C GLU A 325 -0.67 -10.67 -42.35
N ASN A 326 -1.75 -10.37 -43.07
CA ASN A 326 -2.92 -9.66 -42.53
C ASN A 326 -2.54 -8.38 -41.76
N GLY A 327 -1.61 -7.60 -42.32
CA GLY A 327 -1.09 -6.38 -41.72
C GLY A 327 -0.05 -6.58 -40.62
N ARG A 328 0.18 -7.80 -40.12
CA ARG A 328 1.10 -8.05 -39.00
C ARG A 328 2.48 -8.38 -39.51
N ALA A 329 3.43 -7.48 -39.26
CA ALA A 329 4.81 -7.63 -39.69
C ALA A 329 5.62 -8.49 -38.72
N CYS A 330 6.41 -9.42 -39.24
CA CYS A 330 7.52 -10.01 -38.51
C CYS A 330 8.72 -9.08 -38.65
N LEU A 331 8.91 -8.18 -37.69
CA LEU A 331 9.95 -7.16 -37.74
C LEU A 331 11.35 -7.69 -37.37
N GLY A 332 11.46 -8.94 -36.88
CA GLY A 332 12.76 -9.54 -36.56
C GLY A 332 13.59 -8.66 -35.61
N ASN A 333 14.86 -8.42 -35.99
CA ASN A 333 15.81 -7.62 -35.21
C ASN A 333 15.47 -6.11 -35.15
N ILE A 334 14.68 -5.56 -36.08
CA ILE A 334 14.29 -4.14 -36.03
C ILE A 334 13.08 -3.90 -35.12
N GLN A 335 12.45 -4.94 -34.57
CA GLN A 335 11.26 -4.81 -33.73
C GLN A 335 11.52 -3.92 -32.51
N GLU A 336 12.58 -4.20 -31.75
CA GLU A 336 12.93 -3.43 -30.55
C GLU A 336 13.20 -1.97 -30.88
N TRP A 337 13.88 -1.72 -32.00
CA TRP A 337 14.23 -0.37 -32.42
C TRP A 337 13.00 0.43 -32.88
N VAL A 338 12.10 -0.17 -33.67
CA VAL A 338 10.82 0.45 -34.06
C VAL A 338 9.96 0.75 -32.82
N GLN A 339 9.88 -0.17 -31.86
CA GLN A 339 9.15 0.06 -30.60
C GLN A 339 9.75 1.21 -29.79
N ARG A 340 11.08 1.32 -29.75
CA ARG A 340 11.76 2.44 -29.08
C ARG A 340 11.43 3.77 -29.74
N LEU A 341 11.55 3.86 -31.07
CA LEU A 341 11.23 5.08 -31.82
C LEU A 341 9.77 5.52 -31.60
N LEU A 342 8.82 4.57 -31.60
CA LEU A 342 7.42 4.88 -31.31
C LEU A 342 7.20 5.34 -29.86
N GLY A 343 7.91 4.74 -28.89
CA GLY A 343 7.87 5.16 -27.48
C GLY A 343 8.47 6.54 -27.24
N GLU A 344 9.50 6.89 -28.01
CA GLU A 344 10.16 8.21 -28.03
C GLU A 344 9.40 9.24 -28.89
N ARG A 345 8.30 8.83 -29.54
CA ARG A 345 7.48 9.64 -30.46
C ARG A 345 8.25 10.17 -31.68
N GLU A 346 9.26 9.44 -32.12
CA GLU A 346 10.00 9.71 -33.36
C GLU A 346 9.32 9.01 -34.55
N PHE A 347 8.08 9.42 -34.88
CA PHE A 347 7.27 8.77 -35.91
C PHE A 347 7.87 8.89 -37.30
N ALA A 348 8.57 10.00 -37.58
CA ALA A 348 9.31 10.18 -38.83
C ALA A 348 10.38 9.12 -39.03
N ALA A 349 11.22 8.90 -38.00
CA ALA A 349 12.27 7.88 -38.03
C ALA A 349 11.66 6.47 -38.11
N ALA A 350 10.62 6.18 -37.31
CA ALA A 350 9.95 4.88 -37.37
C ALA A 350 9.37 4.59 -38.76
N THR A 351 8.78 5.59 -39.41
CA THR A 351 8.24 5.48 -40.77
C THR A 351 9.36 5.18 -41.78
N GLU A 352 10.48 5.90 -41.72
CA GLU A 352 11.62 5.69 -42.61
C GLU A 352 12.16 4.25 -42.51
N VAL A 353 12.32 3.75 -41.29
CA VAL A 353 12.76 2.36 -41.02
C VAL A 353 11.78 1.35 -41.59
N LEU A 354 10.47 1.58 -41.44
CA LEU A 354 9.44 0.69 -41.96
C LEU A 354 9.34 0.73 -43.49
N LEU A 355 9.55 1.90 -44.11
CA LEU A 355 9.66 2.02 -45.56
C LEU A 355 10.88 1.29 -46.10
N GLN A 356 12.02 1.40 -45.42
CA GLN A 356 13.22 0.63 -45.76
C GLN A 356 12.98 -0.87 -45.61
N TYR A 357 12.33 -1.30 -44.53
CA TYR A 357 11.94 -2.69 -44.32
C TYR A 357 11.08 -3.22 -45.49
N LEU A 358 10.05 -2.47 -45.92
CA LEU A 358 9.20 -2.86 -47.05
C LEU A 358 9.92 -2.88 -48.42
N ARG A 359 11.05 -2.16 -48.54
CA ARG A 359 11.89 -2.14 -49.75
C ARG A 359 12.95 -3.24 -49.77
N THR A 360 13.08 -3.99 -48.67
CA THR A 360 14.09 -5.05 -48.55
C THR A 360 13.43 -6.40 -48.32
N VAL A 361 13.99 -7.45 -48.91
CA VAL A 361 13.57 -8.83 -48.64
C VAL A 361 14.79 -9.64 -48.22
N ASN A 362 14.63 -10.37 -47.12
CA ASN A 362 15.56 -11.41 -46.73
C ASN A 362 14.96 -12.78 -47.08
N PRO A 363 15.48 -13.48 -48.12
CA PRO A 363 14.99 -14.80 -48.52
C PRO A 363 15.18 -15.89 -47.46
N ALA A 364 16.08 -15.69 -46.51
CA ALA A 364 16.36 -16.68 -45.47
C ALA A 364 15.20 -16.86 -44.47
N ASP A 365 14.31 -15.87 -44.36
CA ASP A 365 13.27 -15.84 -43.31
C ASP A 365 11.89 -15.41 -43.84
N TRP A 366 11.71 -15.32 -45.17
CA TRP A 366 10.41 -14.93 -45.71
C TRP A 366 9.35 -16.02 -45.51
N ARG A 367 8.10 -15.60 -45.28
CA ARG A 367 6.97 -16.53 -45.22
C ARG A 367 6.44 -16.85 -46.62
N LYS A 368 6.53 -15.87 -47.52
CA LYS A 368 6.16 -16.02 -48.94
C LYS A 368 7.23 -15.40 -49.82
N ALA A 369 7.66 -16.12 -50.84
CA ALA A 369 8.68 -15.62 -51.77
C ALA A 369 8.17 -14.40 -52.55
N VAL A 370 9.06 -13.44 -52.83
CA VAL A 370 8.70 -12.26 -53.63
C VAL A 370 8.21 -12.62 -55.04
N THR A 371 8.63 -13.78 -55.57
CA THR A 371 8.26 -14.25 -56.91
C THR A 371 6.75 -14.50 -57.10
N PHE A 372 5.95 -14.45 -56.02
CA PHE A 372 4.49 -14.49 -56.09
C PHE A 372 3.85 -13.14 -56.44
N TRP A 373 4.61 -12.04 -56.39
CA TRP A 373 4.19 -10.72 -56.84
C TRP A 373 4.51 -10.51 -58.32
N ALA A 374 3.82 -9.55 -58.96
CA ALA A 374 3.99 -9.28 -60.38
C ALA A 374 5.40 -8.77 -60.70
N GLU A 375 6.11 -9.48 -61.57
CA GLU A 375 7.35 -9.01 -62.17
C GLU A 375 7.05 -7.81 -63.07
N VAL A 376 7.85 -6.75 -62.96
CA VAL A 376 7.75 -5.55 -63.79
C VAL A 376 9.01 -5.39 -64.62
N SER A 377 8.85 -4.93 -65.85
CA SER A 377 9.99 -4.59 -66.70
C SER A 377 10.72 -3.35 -66.14
N PRO A 378 12.06 -3.30 -66.21
CA PRO A 378 12.87 -2.16 -65.76
C PRO A 378 12.50 -0.83 -66.40
#